data_AF-A0A2W4RF01-F1
#
_entry.id   AF-A0A2W4RF01-F1
#
_cell.length_a   1.000
_cell.length_b   1.000
_cell.length_c   1.000
_cell.angle_alpha   90.00
_cell.angle_beta   90.00
_cell.angle_gamma   90.00
#
_symmetry.space_group_name_H-M   'P 1'
#
loop_
_entity.id
_entity.type
_entity.pdbx_description
1 polymer ?
#
loop_
_entity_poly.entity_id
_entity_poly.type
_entity_poly.pdbx_seq_one_letter_code
_entity_poly.pdbx_strand_id
1 'polypeptide(L)'
;MPIPATQYIWFNGKLVPWEKATVHVLSHALHYGSSVFEGVRAYASDKGVAVFRLAEHTRRLFDSAKIYRITVPYSPEEINAACREVVAANGLSNGAYIRPVVFRGYGESGVAPEVETPGGGGHARWG
;
A
#
# COMPACT_ATOMS: atom_id res chain seq x y z
N MET A 1 -8.15 -15.98 -12.24
CA MET A 1 -9.35 -15.18 -11.93
C MET A 1 -8.96 -13.71 -12.07
N PRO A 2 -9.56 -12.92 -12.98
CA PRO A 2 -9.22 -11.52 -13.16
C PRO A 2 -9.60 -10.72 -11.92
N ILE A 3 -8.78 -9.73 -11.56
CA ILE A 3 -9.11 -8.80 -10.47
C ILE A 3 -10.08 -7.77 -11.08
N PRO A 4 -11.33 -7.67 -10.59
CA PRO A 4 -12.26 -6.67 -11.08
C PRO A 4 -11.78 -5.27 -10.69
N ALA A 5 -11.95 -4.31 -11.58
CA ALA A 5 -11.68 -2.91 -11.25
C ALA A 5 -12.65 -2.44 -10.17
N THR A 6 -12.15 -1.62 -9.24
CA THR A 6 -12.96 -0.87 -8.28
C THR A 6 -13.00 0.60 -8.69
N GLN A 7 -13.76 1.43 -7.98
CA GLN A 7 -13.89 2.85 -8.32
C GLN A 7 -12.66 3.65 -7.88
N TYR A 8 -12.17 3.39 -6.66
CA TYR A 8 -11.07 4.12 -6.04
C TYR A 8 -9.98 3.19 -5.52
N ILE A 9 -8.74 3.66 -5.62
CA ILE A 9 -7.56 3.10 -4.95
C ILE A 9 -6.97 4.18 -4.06
N TRP A 10 -6.53 3.82 -2.86
CA TRP A 10 -5.71 4.73 -2.05
C TRP A 10 -4.28 4.69 -2.57
N PHE A 11 -3.76 5.83 -3.01
CA PHE A 11 -2.47 5.97 -3.67
C PHE A 11 -1.76 7.23 -3.15
N ASN A 12 -0.74 7.05 -2.32
CA ASN A 12 0.05 8.14 -1.71
C ASN A 12 -0.79 9.19 -0.97
N GLY A 13 -1.53 8.78 0.07
CA GLY A 13 -2.23 9.72 0.96
C GLY A 13 -3.62 10.13 0.51
N LYS A 14 -4.11 9.64 -0.63
CA LYS A 14 -5.40 10.03 -1.21
C LYS A 14 -6.08 8.90 -1.96
N LEU A 15 -7.40 8.91 -1.97
CA LEU A 15 -8.17 8.13 -2.94
C LEU A 15 -8.03 8.75 -4.34
N VAL A 16 -7.72 7.91 -5.31
CA VAL A 16 -7.68 8.25 -6.73
C VAL A 16 -8.56 7.28 -7.51
N PRO A 17 -9.10 7.67 -8.68
CA PRO A 17 -9.73 6.73 -9.58
C PRO A 17 -8.79 5.56 -9.90
N TRP A 18 -9.33 4.36 -10.04
CA TRP A 18 -8.55 3.13 -10.27
C TRP A 18 -7.51 3.28 -11.38
N GLU A 19 -7.88 3.87 -12.52
CA GLU A 19 -7.01 4.07 -13.68
C GLU A 19 -5.89 5.11 -13.44
N LYS A 20 -5.96 5.88 -12.36
CA LYS A 20 -4.94 6.87 -11.98
C LYS A 20 -3.89 6.31 -11.02
N ALA A 21 -4.14 5.17 -10.39
CA ALA A 21 -3.17 4.46 -9.56
C ALA A 21 -2.10 3.78 -10.44
N THR A 22 -1.22 4.60 -11.02
CA THR A 22 -0.22 4.19 -12.02
C THR A 22 1.19 4.50 -11.55
N VAL A 23 2.14 3.71 -12.03
CA VAL A 23 3.58 3.91 -11.82
C VAL A 23 4.29 3.99 -13.16
N HIS A 24 5.41 4.70 -13.20
CA HIS A 24 6.23 4.72 -14.41
C HIS A 24 6.87 3.35 -14.63
N VAL A 25 7.00 2.92 -15.88
CA VAL A 25 7.63 1.64 -16.27
C VAL A 25 9.04 1.47 -15.71
N LEU A 26 9.76 2.57 -15.48
CA LEU A 26 11.11 2.56 -14.89
C LEU A 26 11.13 2.56 -13.35
N SER A 27 10.01 2.28 -12.68
CA SER A 27 9.99 2.20 -11.21
C SER A 27 10.87 1.05 -10.72
N HIS A 28 11.71 1.29 -9.71
CA HIS A 28 12.68 0.31 -9.22
C HIS A 28 12.03 -1.03 -8.84
N ALA A 29 10.83 -1.00 -8.24
CA ALA A 29 10.09 -2.20 -7.90
C ALA A 29 9.68 -3.09 -9.09
N LEU A 30 9.50 -2.52 -10.29
CA LEU A 30 9.18 -3.30 -11.50
C LEU A 30 10.40 -4.05 -12.04
N HIS A 31 11.61 -3.52 -11.87
CA HIS A 31 12.85 -4.09 -12.42
C HIS A 31 13.61 -4.95 -11.40
N TYR A 32 13.49 -4.62 -10.11
CA TYR A 32 14.32 -5.19 -9.06
C TYR A 32 13.53 -5.80 -7.89
N GLY A 33 12.19 -5.85 -7.99
CA GLY A 33 11.34 -6.52 -7.00
C GLY A 33 11.34 -5.89 -5.60
N SER A 34 11.72 -4.62 -5.47
CA SER A 34 11.80 -3.90 -4.20
C SER A 34 10.44 -3.41 -3.71
N SER A 35 9.57 -4.36 -3.37
CA SER A 35 8.25 -4.10 -2.81
C SER A 35 7.94 -5.08 -1.69
N VAL A 36 7.07 -4.64 -0.77
CA VAL A 36 6.46 -5.50 0.23
C VAL A 36 4.96 -5.29 0.17
N PHE A 37 4.19 -6.34 0.41
CA PHE A 37 2.74 -6.27 0.34
C PHE A 37 2.10 -7.10 1.44
N GLU A 38 0.83 -6.82 1.69
CA GLU A 38 -0.01 -7.61 2.57
C GLU A 38 -1.26 -8.12 1.87
N GLY A 39 -1.84 -9.16 2.47
CA GLY A 39 -3.12 -9.70 2.06
C GLY A 39 -4.09 -9.69 3.22
N VAL A 40 -5.03 -8.75 3.23
CA VAL A 40 -5.96 -8.54 4.34
C VAL A 40 -7.38 -8.89 3.89
N ARG A 41 -8.10 -9.64 4.70
CA ARG A 41 -9.49 -10.01 4.42
C ARG A 41 -10.45 -9.12 5.21
N ALA A 42 -11.49 -8.65 4.53
CA ALA A 42 -12.66 -8.08 5.16
C ALA A 42 -13.85 -9.03 4.98
N TYR A 43 -14.67 -9.15 6.01
CA TYR A 43 -15.81 -10.06 6.05
C TYR A 43 -17.08 -9.27 6.36
N ALA A 44 -18.18 -9.63 5.70
CA ALA A 44 -19.49 -9.17 6.10
C ALA A 44 -19.82 -9.73 7.50
N SER A 45 -20.48 -8.91 8.31
CA SER A 45 -21.03 -9.29 9.61
C SER A 45 -22.37 -8.59 9.83
N ASP A 46 -23.10 -8.99 10.86
CA ASP A 46 -24.39 -8.38 11.23
C ASP A 46 -24.30 -6.87 11.52
N LYS A 47 -23.09 -6.35 11.77
CA LYS A 47 -22.83 -4.93 12.07
C LYS A 47 -22.18 -4.19 10.90
N GLY A 48 -22.14 -4.79 9.72
CA GLY A 48 -21.44 -4.27 8.55
C GLY A 48 -20.12 -5.01 8.27
N VAL A 49 -19.30 -4.46 7.38
CA VAL A 49 -18.04 -5.09 6.97
C VAL A 49 -16.92 -4.82 7.99
N ALA A 50 -16.22 -5.87 8.40
CA ALA A 50 -15.10 -5.79 9.35
C ALA A 50 -13.81 -6.33 8.72
N VAL A 51 -12.70 -5.60 8.91
CA VAL A 51 -11.37 -6.02 8.44
C VAL A 51 -10.69 -6.88 9.51
N PHE A 52 -10.39 -8.13 9.19
CA PHE A 52 -9.87 -9.09 10.15
C PHE A 52 -8.38 -8.84 10.43
N ARG A 53 -8.03 -8.67 11.72
CA ARG A 53 -6.64 -8.52 12.21
C ARG A 53 -5.82 -7.44 11.49
N LEU A 54 -6.49 -6.35 11.13
CA LEU A 54 -5.89 -5.27 10.33
C LEU A 54 -4.60 -4.72 10.96
N ALA A 55 -4.60 -4.48 12.28
CA ALA A 55 -3.43 -3.95 12.97
C ALA A 55 -2.22 -4.90 12.89
N GLU A 56 -2.42 -6.22 13.00
CA GLU A 56 -1.33 -7.18 12.90
C GLU A 56 -0.80 -7.35 11.49
N HIS A 57 -1.67 -7.28 10.47
CA HIS A 57 -1.25 -7.23 9.07
C HIS A 57 -0.43 -5.97 8.80
N THR A 58 -0.90 -4.81 9.23
CA THR A 58 -0.17 -3.54 9.08
C THR A 58 1.17 -3.59 9.79
N ARG A 59 1.24 -4.10 11.03
CA ARG A 59 2.53 -4.28 11.71
C ARG A 59 3.49 -5.14 10.87
N ARG A 60 3.03 -6.26 10.32
CA ARG A 60 3.85 -7.12 9.47
C ARG A 60 4.29 -6.45 8.16
N LEU A 61 3.46 -5.58 7.59
CA LEU A 61 3.85 -4.74 6.45
C LEU A 61 5.05 -3.85 6.80
N PHE A 62 5.00 -3.17 7.95
CA PHE A 62 6.08 -2.31 8.43
C PHE A 62 7.35 -3.10 8.80
N ASP A 63 7.19 -4.26 9.45
CA ASP A 63 8.31 -5.17 9.73
C ASP A 63 8.99 -5.63 8.42
N SER A 64 8.18 -5.95 7.40
CA SER A 64 8.69 -6.32 6.07
C SER A 64 9.42 -5.14 5.40
N ALA A 65 8.83 -3.94 5.45
CA ALA A 65 9.46 -2.73 4.91
C ALA A 65 10.81 -2.45 5.60
N LYS A 66 10.89 -2.65 6.92
CA LYS A 66 12.12 -2.49 7.71
C LYS A 66 13.21 -3.48 7.27
N ILE A 67 12.88 -4.75 7.03
CA ILE A 67 13.84 -5.75 6.51
C ILE A 67 14.43 -5.30 5.17
N TYR A 68 13.59 -4.76 4.28
CA TYR A 68 13.99 -4.23 2.97
C TYR A 68 14.55 -2.80 3.00
N ARG A 69 14.68 -2.20 4.19
CA ARG A 69 15.12 -0.81 4.39
C ARG A 69 14.32 0.20 3.55
N ILE A 70 13.01 -0.03 3.44
CA ILE A 70 12.07 0.88 2.78
C ILE A 70 11.50 1.80 3.85
N THR A 71 11.72 3.10 3.70
CA THR A 71 11.11 4.12 4.57
C THR A 71 9.63 4.28 4.21
N VAL A 72 8.75 4.08 5.19
CA VAL A 72 7.31 4.26 5.05
C VAL A 72 6.94 5.65 5.58
N PRO A 73 6.50 6.61 4.74
CA PRO A 73 6.19 7.98 5.15
C PRO A 73 4.78 8.13 5.76
N TYR A 74 4.26 7.07 6.38
CA TYR A 74 2.95 7.05 7.04
C TYR A 74 3.05 6.26 8.34
N SER A 75 2.22 6.60 9.31
CA SER A 75 2.03 5.82 10.53
C SER A 75 1.22 4.54 10.26
N PRO A 76 1.38 3.49 11.09
CA PRO A 76 0.50 2.32 11.05
C PRO A 76 -0.99 2.68 11.15
N GLU A 77 -1.33 3.71 11.91
CA GLU A 77 -2.70 4.21 12.09
C GLU A 77 -3.27 4.78 10.80
N GLU A 78 -2.47 5.57 10.05
CA GLU A 78 -2.85 6.10 8.74
C GLU A 78 -3.06 4.97 7.72
N ILE A 79 -2.20 3.95 7.71
CA ILE A 79 -2.36 2.79 6.81
C ILE A 79 -3.63 1.99 7.17
N ASN A 80 -3.91 1.81 8.47
CA ASN A 80 -5.15 1.18 8.92
C ASN A 80 -6.39 1.99 8.51
N ALA A 81 -6.33 3.32 8.62
CA ALA A 81 -7.40 4.21 8.19
C ALA A 81 -7.61 4.12 6.67
N ALA A 82 -6.54 4.16 5.88
CA ALA A 82 -6.58 4.03 4.42
C ALA A 82 -7.23 2.71 3.98
N CYS A 83 -6.92 1.59 4.63
CA CYS A 83 -7.55 0.30 4.32
C CYS A 83 -9.07 0.34 4.53
N ARG A 84 -9.53 0.97 5.61
CA ARG A 84 -10.97 1.12 5.89
C ARG A 84 -11.64 2.09 4.92
N GLU A 85 -10.94 3.18 4.59
CA GLU A 85 -11.39 4.18 3.63
C GLU A 85 -11.63 3.57 2.25
N VAL A 86 -10.70 2.74 1.76
CA VAL A 86 -10.86 2.02 0.47
C VAL A 86 -12.08 1.11 0.49
N VAL A 87 -12.30 0.36 1.57
CA VAL A 87 -13.47 -0.52 1.70
C VAL A 87 -14.77 0.28 1.65
N ALA A 88 -14.83 1.39 2.38
CA ALA A 88 -15.99 2.26 2.43
C ALA A 88 -16.26 2.97 1.09
N ALA A 89 -15.24 3.59 0.51
CA ALA A 89 -15.35 4.36 -0.73
C ALA A 89 -15.74 3.51 -1.95
N ASN A 90 -15.42 2.21 -1.92
CA ASN A 90 -15.80 1.25 -2.96
C ASN A 90 -17.08 0.46 -2.63
N GLY A 91 -17.75 0.74 -1.50
CA GLY A 91 -19.00 0.06 -1.13
C GLY A 91 -18.85 -1.44 -0.94
N LEU A 92 -17.69 -1.92 -0.47
CA LEU A 92 -17.38 -3.36 -0.38
C LEU A 92 -18.02 -4.02 0.86
N SER A 93 -19.35 -4.04 0.92
CA SER A 93 -20.13 -4.50 2.08
C SER A 93 -20.16 -6.02 2.25
N ASN A 94 -20.01 -6.78 1.16
CA ASN A 94 -20.12 -8.25 1.15
C ASN A 94 -18.79 -8.96 1.45
N GLY A 95 -17.84 -8.23 2.04
CA GLY A 95 -16.47 -8.66 2.22
C GLY A 95 -15.55 -8.25 1.07
N ALA A 96 -14.25 -8.28 1.34
CA ALA A 96 -13.22 -7.82 0.41
C ALA A 96 -11.88 -8.50 0.66
N TYR A 97 -11.00 -8.42 -0.33
CA TYR A 97 -9.58 -8.66 -0.16
C TYR A 97 -8.83 -7.36 -0.44
N ILE A 98 -8.16 -6.84 0.59
CA ILE A 98 -7.40 -5.59 0.54
C ILE A 98 -5.93 -5.98 0.38
N ARG A 99 -5.23 -5.29 -0.52
CA ARG A 99 -3.81 -5.55 -0.80
C ARG A 99 -2.98 -4.28 -0.70
N PRO A 100 -2.61 -3.85 0.52
CA PRO A 100 -1.65 -2.76 0.69
C PRO A 100 -0.30 -3.15 0.08
N VAL A 101 0.28 -2.28 -0.74
CA VAL A 101 1.63 -2.47 -1.31
C VAL A 101 2.50 -1.25 -1.02
N VAL A 102 3.72 -1.51 -0.57
CA VAL A 102 4.80 -0.53 -0.42
C VAL A 102 5.85 -0.83 -1.47
N PHE A 103 6.34 0.15 -2.20
CA PHE A 103 7.37 -0.08 -3.19
C PHE A 103 8.28 1.12 -3.42
N ARG A 104 9.50 0.85 -3.91
CA ARG A 104 10.41 1.91 -4.39
C ARG A 104 9.97 2.37 -5.78
N GLY A 105 9.78 3.68 -5.90
CA GLY A 105 9.25 4.32 -7.11
C GLY A 105 10.31 4.56 -8.19
N TYR A 106 9.99 5.45 -9.13
CA TYR A 106 10.93 6.00 -10.11
C TYR A 106 11.74 7.15 -9.49
N GLY A 107 13.06 7.17 -9.72
CA GLY A 107 14.00 8.16 -9.17
C GLY A 107 15.10 7.57 -8.27
N GLU A 108 14.90 6.37 -7.73
CA GLU A 108 15.94 5.61 -7.02
C GLU A 108 16.63 4.66 -8.03
N SER A 109 17.58 5.18 -8.82
CA SER A 109 18.25 4.45 -9.91
C SER A 109 19.65 3.94 -9.54
N GLY A 110 19.91 3.72 -8.25
CA GLY A 110 21.12 3.07 -7.75
C GLY A 110 20.85 1.62 -7.35
N VAL A 111 21.74 0.70 -7.71
CA VAL A 111 21.70 -0.71 -7.25
C VAL A 111 21.86 -0.81 -5.73
N ALA A 112 22.56 0.16 -5.13
CA ALA A 112 22.56 0.41 -3.70
C ALA A 112 21.50 1.49 -3.38
N PRO A 113 20.60 1.27 -2.41
CA PRO A 113 19.78 2.36 -1.90
C PRO A 113 20.71 3.43 -1.32
N GLU A 114 20.51 4.69 -1.68
CA GLU A 114 21.21 5.80 -1.02
C GLU A 114 21.00 5.67 0.49
N VAL A 115 22.10 5.71 1.25
CA VAL A 115 22.04 5.88 2.69
C VAL A 115 21.52 7.29 2.92
N GLU A 116 20.27 7.43 3.36
CA GLU A 116 19.66 8.73 3.62
C GLU A 116 20.51 9.50 4.65
N THR A 117 21.22 10.53 4.18
CA THR A 117 21.68 11.61 5.05
C THR A 117 20.48 12.47 5.49
N PRO A 118 20.43 12.95 6.74
CA PRO A 118 19.32 13.75 7.22
C PRO A 118 19.13 15.00 6.34
N GLY A 119 18.05 15.04 5.56
CA GLY A 119 17.66 16.21 4.73
C GLY A 119 17.43 15.96 3.24
N GLY A 120 17.73 14.76 2.71
CA GLY A 120 17.47 14.42 1.30
C GLY A 120 16.16 13.65 1.12
N GLY A 121 15.15 14.26 0.48
CA GLY A 121 13.83 13.67 0.27
C GLY A 121 13.81 12.54 -0.77
N GLY A 122 14.02 11.30 -0.32
CA GLY A 122 13.69 10.09 -1.07
C GLY A 122 12.25 9.66 -0.78
N HIS A 123 11.28 10.08 -1.59
CA HIS A 123 9.87 9.73 -1.36
C HIS A 123 9.50 8.40 -2.02
N ALA A 124 9.28 7.38 -1.19
CA ALA A 124 8.62 6.13 -1.60
C ALA A 124 7.24 6.42 -2.21
N ARG A 125 6.89 5.69 -3.28
CA ARG A 125 5.58 5.79 -3.94
C ARG A 125 4.74 4.55 -3.62
N TRP A 126 3.48 4.76 -3.28
CA TRP A 126 2.52 3.80 -2.76
C TRP A 126 1.38 3.56 -3.73
N GLY A 127 0.87 2.33 -3.79
CA GLY A 127 -0.31 1.91 -4.54
C GLY A 127 -0.80 0.52 -4.19
#